data_AF-A0A2J6MKU2-F1
#
_entry.id   AF-A0A2J6MKU2-F1
#
_cell.length_a   1.000
_cell.length_b   1.000
_cell.length_c   1.000
_cell.angle_alpha   90.00
_cell.angle_beta   90.00
_cell.angle_gamma   90.00
#
_symmetry.space_group_name_H-M   'P 1'
#
loop_
_entity.id
_entity.type
_entity.pdbx_description
1 polymer ?
#
loop_
_entity_poly.entity_id
_entity_poly.type
_entity_poly.pdbx_seq_one_letter_code
_entity_poly.pdbx_strand_id
1 'polypeptide(L)'
;MFPGGADNLDIKRDGRIAHAENFLVRTRDLWAARGYGVVLVDAIDHESMRGKRSSAEYARVTQTVIAFAHQQADVPVWAMGTSQGSIAAMNAAAHAEPSQLAGVILTESVSILGTSHETVFDAHPENVHIPALVVANQDDRCWVAPPSMAPTIARSMTHTQTAMITERGGIAESSNQCASLSPHGYDGIEARVVDDVVAWMQGIRT
;
A
#
# COMPACT_ATOMS: atom_id res chain seq x y z
N MET A 1 -3.56 -6.30 -0.27
CA MET A 1 -3.21 -5.14 0.57
C MET A 1 -1.99 -5.50 1.40
N PHE A 2 -0.96 -4.65 1.37
CA PHE A 2 0.32 -4.82 2.04
C PHE A 2 0.46 -3.78 3.17
N PRO A 3 0.23 -4.19 4.43
CA PRO A 3 0.42 -3.33 5.60
C PRO A 3 1.83 -2.78 5.75
N GLY A 4 1.94 -1.66 6.48
CA GLY A 4 3.21 -1.01 6.79
C GLY A 4 3.94 -1.63 7.98
N GLY A 5 5.06 -1.01 8.36
CA GLY A 5 5.81 -1.46 9.53
C GLY A 5 6.51 -2.80 9.30
N ALA A 6 6.41 -3.70 10.28
CA ALA A 6 7.04 -5.02 10.22
C ALA A 6 6.25 -6.07 9.42
N ASP A 7 5.05 -5.74 8.92
CA ASP A 7 4.08 -6.69 8.33
C ASP A 7 3.50 -7.73 9.31
N ASN A 8 3.82 -7.65 10.59
CA ASN A 8 3.30 -8.58 11.59
C ASN A 8 1.87 -8.19 11.98
N LEU A 9 0.89 -8.62 11.19
CA LEU A 9 -0.53 -8.54 11.52
C LEU A 9 -0.93 -9.59 12.55
N ASP A 10 -0.21 -10.72 12.55
CA ASP A 10 -0.44 -11.88 13.39
C ASP A 10 -1.87 -12.42 13.20
N ILE A 11 -2.18 -12.73 11.94
CA ILE A 11 -3.45 -13.32 11.52
C ILE A 11 -3.52 -14.75 12.03
N LYS A 12 -4.48 -15.00 12.92
CA LYS A 12 -4.74 -16.31 13.51
C LYS A 12 -5.54 -17.18 12.55
N ARG A 13 -5.48 -18.50 12.76
CA ARG A 13 -6.26 -19.48 11.98
C ARG A 13 -7.77 -19.27 12.03
N ASP A 14 -8.26 -18.62 13.08
CA ASP A 14 -9.68 -18.25 13.23
C ASP A 14 -10.03 -16.90 12.58
N GLY A 15 -9.09 -16.29 11.85
CA GLY A 15 -9.27 -15.00 11.16
C GLY A 15 -9.08 -13.77 12.06
N ARG A 16 -8.84 -13.93 13.36
CA ARG A 16 -8.52 -12.78 14.23
C ARG A 16 -7.18 -12.17 13.83
N ILE A 17 -7.10 -10.85 13.88
CA ILE A 17 -5.90 -10.07 13.59
C ILE A 17 -5.45 -9.40 14.88
N ALA A 18 -4.25 -9.72 15.38
CA ALA A 18 -3.79 -9.16 16.66
C ALA A 18 -3.40 -7.68 16.54
N HIS A 19 -2.86 -7.27 15.38
CA HIS A 19 -2.41 -5.91 15.11
C HIS A 19 -3.29 -5.21 14.06
N ALA A 20 -4.53 -4.94 14.45
CA ALA A 20 -5.56 -4.44 13.54
C ALA A 20 -5.53 -2.91 13.29
N GLU A 21 -4.70 -2.15 13.99
CA GLU A 21 -4.67 -0.68 13.91
C GLU A 21 -4.13 -0.14 12.57
N ASN A 22 -3.43 -0.95 11.78
CA ASN A 22 -2.92 -0.52 10.49
C ASN A 22 -4.04 0.00 9.58
N PHE A 23 -3.79 1.10 8.85
CA PHE A 23 -4.78 1.73 7.96
C PHE A 23 -5.48 0.73 7.03
N LEU A 24 -4.73 -0.09 6.28
CA LEU A 24 -5.33 -1.04 5.33
C LEU A 24 -6.17 -2.11 6.04
N VAL A 25 -5.80 -2.46 7.26
CA VAL A 25 -6.46 -3.52 8.04
C VAL A 25 -7.74 -3.02 8.69
N ARG A 26 -7.69 -1.85 9.34
CA ARG A 26 -8.87 -1.27 10.01
C ARG A 26 -9.90 -0.75 9.02
N THR A 27 -9.50 -0.44 7.78
CA THR A 27 -10.41 0.01 6.73
C THR A 27 -11.05 -1.10 5.90
N ARG A 28 -10.72 -2.38 6.14
CA ARG A 28 -11.23 -3.51 5.34
C ARG A 28 -12.77 -3.53 5.20
N ASP A 29 -13.49 -3.12 6.24
CA ASP A 29 -14.96 -3.10 6.24
C ASP A 29 -15.50 -1.94 5.37
N LEU A 30 -14.75 -0.83 5.25
CA LEU A 30 -15.07 0.28 4.35
C LEU A 30 -14.93 -0.13 2.88
N TRP A 31 -13.94 -0.96 2.56
CA TRP A 31 -13.76 -1.55 1.23
C TRP A 31 -14.87 -2.53 0.89
N ALA A 32 -15.21 -3.42 1.82
CA ALA A 32 -16.32 -4.37 1.65
C ALA A 32 -17.66 -3.64 1.44
N ALA A 33 -17.91 -2.56 2.18
CA ALA A 33 -19.11 -1.74 2.02
C ALA A 33 -19.22 -1.07 0.62
N ARG A 34 -18.10 -0.93 -0.10
CA ARG A 34 -18.03 -0.39 -1.47
C ARG A 34 -17.96 -1.48 -2.54
N GLY A 35 -18.13 -2.76 -2.15
CA GLY A 35 -18.17 -3.90 -3.06
C GLY A 35 -16.81 -4.51 -3.40
N TYR A 36 -15.75 -4.18 -2.66
CA TYR A 36 -14.40 -4.71 -2.90
C TYR A 36 -14.09 -5.90 -1.98
N GLY A 37 -13.52 -6.96 -2.56
CA GLY A 37 -12.86 -8.01 -1.81
C GLY A 37 -11.49 -7.55 -1.28
N VAL A 38 -11.13 -7.97 -0.07
CA VAL A 38 -9.84 -7.60 0.55
C VAL A 38 -9.03 -8.85 0.84
N VAL A 39 -7.85 -8.92 0.23
CA VAL A 39 -6.78 -9.87 0.60
C VAL A 39 -5.75 -9.11 1.44
N LEU A 40 -5.65 -9.44 2.72
CA LEU A 40 -4.60 -8.94 3.62
C LEU A 40 -3.41 -9.89 3.58
N VAL A 41 -2.21 -9.34 3.46
CA VAL A 41 -0.95 -10.10 3.49
C VAL A 41 -0.32 -9.90 4.86
N ASP A 42 0.07 -11.01 5.50
CA ASP A 42 0.80 -11.02 6.77
C ASP A 42 2.27 -11.39 6.52
N ALA A 43 3.10 -11.17 7.54
CA ALA A 43 4.49 -11.59 7.56
C ALA A 43 4.66 -13.09 7.30
N ILE A 44 5.67 -13.43 6.49
CA ILE A 44 6.07 -14.82 6.26
C ILE A 44 6.69 -15.36 7.55
N ASP A 45 6.18 -16.49 8.03
CA ASP A 45 6.65 -17.14 9.26
C ASP A 45 6.71 -16.21 10.49
N HIS A 46 5.84 -15.19 10.53
CA HIS A 46 5.84 -14.14 11.55
C HIS A 46 7.15 -13.33 11.64
N GLU A 47 8.01 -13.39 10.62
CA GLU A 47 9.22 -12.60 10.54
C GLU A 47 8.97 -11.19 10.00
N SER A 48 9.67 -10.21 10.57
CA SER A 48 9.62 -8.84 10.05
C SER A 48 10.03 -8.79 8.58
N MET A 49 9.20 -8.15 7.76
CA MET A 49 9.48 -7.93 6.33
C MET A 49 10.28 -6.65 6.04
N ARG A 50 10.72 -5.91 7.07
CA ARG A 50 11.60 -4.74 6.89
C ARG A 50 12.89 -5.12 6.18
N GLY A 51 13.25 -4.39 5.12
CA GLY A 51 14.48 -4.58 4.35
C GLY A 51 14.42 -5.74 3.37
N LYS A 52 13.24 -6.32 3.16
CA LYS A 52 13.06 -7.52 2.34
C LYS A 52 12.06 -7.30 1.19
N ARG A 53 11.22 -6.25 1.24
CA ARG A 53 10.05 -6.09 0.35
C ARG A 53 10.42 -5.68 -1.07
N SER A 54 11.54 -4.99 -1.26
CA SER A 54 12.03 -4.62 -2.59
C SER A 54 12.70 -5.77 -3.34
N SER A 55 13.00 -6.88 -2.65
CA SER A 55 13.80 -7.97 -3.23
C SER A 55 13.08 -8.77 -4.32
N ALA A 56 13.87 -9.39 -5.22
CA ALA A 56 13.36 -10.35 -6.19
C ALA A 56 12.79 -11.63 -5.53
N GLU A 57 13.23 -11.95 -4.32
CA GLU A 57 12.66 -13.05 -3.55
C GLU A 57 11.23 -12.73 -3.14
N TYR A 58 10.99 -11.53 -2.62
CA TYR A 58 9.65 -11.09 -2.23
C TYR A 58 8.73 -10.89 -3.45
N ALA A 59 9.26 -10.58 -4.63
CA ALA A 59 8.49 -10.56 -5.87
C ALA A 59 7.80 -11.90 -6.18
N ARG A 60 8.43 -13.04 -5.82
CA ARG A 60 7.79 -14.36 -5.97
C ARG A 60 6.63 -14.56 -4.98
N VAL A 61 6.74 -13.96 -3.80
CA VAL A 61 5.68 -13.95 -2.79
C VAL A 61 4.50 -13.11 -3.27
N THR A 62 4.76 -11.90 -3.76
CA THR A 62 3.69 -11.03 -4.29
C THR A 62 2.98 -11.67 -5.47
N GLN A 63 3.70 -12.37 -6.36
CA GLN A 63 3.09 -13.15 -7.44
C GLN A 63 2.16 -14.27 -6.94
N THR A 64 2.55 -14.96 -5.85
CA THR A 64 1.70 -15.98 -5.22
C THR A 64 0.44 -15.35 -4.62
N VAL A 65 0.56 -14.18 -3.99
CA VAL A 65 -0.58 -13.42 -3.45
C VAL A 65 -1.53 -12.98 -4.57
N ILE A 66 -1.00 -12.48 -5.69
CA ILE A 66 -1.81 -12.08 -6.85
C ILE A 66 -2.57 -13.28 -7.41
N ALA A 67 -1.89 -14.42 -7.61
CA ALA A 67 -2.52 -15.64 -8.06
C ALA A 67 -3.62 -16.12 -7.11
N PHE A 68 -3.40 -16.03 -5.80
CA PHE A 68 -4.41 -16.34 -4.79
C PHE A 68 -5.63 -15.40 -4.90
N ALA A 69 -5.42 -14.11 -5.11
CA ALA A 69 -6.51 -13.13 -5.28
C ALA A 69 -7.39 -13.45 -6.49
N HIS A 70 -6.80 -13.80 -7.63
CA HIS A 70 -7.53 -14.24 -8.84
C HIS A 70 -8.32 -15.54 -8.63
N GLN A 71 -7.90 -16.41 -7.71
CA GLN A 71 -8.67 -17.62 -7.37
C GLN A 71 -9.93 -17.31 -6.55
N GLN A 72 -10.03 -16.14 -5.91
CA GLN A 72 -11.18 -15.81 -5.06
C GLN A 72 -12.38 -15.31 -5.87
N ALA A 73 -12.13 -14.59 -6.98
CA ALA A 73 -13.18 -14.06 -7.83
C ALA A 73 -12.62 -13.66 -9.21
N ASP A 74 -13.46 -13.76 -10.24
CA ASP A 74 -13.17 -13.28 -11.61
C ASP A 74 -13.44 -11.77 -11.72
N VAL A 75 -12.60 -10.98 -11.06
CA VAL A 75 -12.70 -9.51 -10.98
C VAL A 75 -11.32 -8.86 -11.10
N PRO A 76 -11.24 -7.57 -11.48
CA PRO A 76 -9.97 -6.84 -11.50
C PRO A 76 -9.25 -6.85 -10.14
N VAL A 77 -7.97 -7.22 -10.13
CA VAL A 77 -7.12 -7.26 -8.92
C VAL A 77 -6.24 -6.02 -8.85
N TRP A 78 -6.14 -5.42 -7.66
CA TRP A 78 -5.32 -4.23 -7.40
C TRP A 78 -4.30 -4.51 -6.31
N ALA A 79 -3.07 -4.04 -6.50
CA ALA A 79 -2.07 -4.03 -5.44
C ALA A 79 -2.16 -2.71 -4.68
N MET A 80 -2.30 -2.76 -3.35
CA MET A 80 -2.31 -1.56 -2.51
C MET A 80 -1.39 -1.76 -1.31
N GLY A 81 -0.55 -0.77 -1.01
CA GLY A 81 0.37 -0.81 0.11
C GLY A 81 0.52 0.53 0.81
N THR A 82 0.71 0.49 2.14
CA THR A 82 0.86 1.69 2.97
C THR A 82 2.22 1.75 3.65
N SER A 83 2.85 2.93 3.75
CA SER A 83 4.15 3.06 4.43
C SER A 83 5.17 2.11 3.81
N GLN A 84 5.85 1.28 4.61
CA GLN A 84 6.76 0.26 4.07
C GLN A 84 6.06 -0.81 3.22
N GLY A 85 4.76 -1.04 3.42
CA GLY A 85 3.98 -1.94 2.58
C GLY A 85 3.82 -1.43 1.15
N SER A 86 4.00 -0.12 0.91
CA SER A 86 4.01 0.42 -0.46
C SER A 86 5.21 -0.07 -1.27
N ILE A 87 6.30 -0.46 -0.60
CA ILE A 87 7.47 -1.08 -1.24
C ILE A 87 7.08 -2.45 -1.82
N ALA A 88 6.30 -3.24 -1.06
CA ALA A 88 5.77 -4.52 -1.55
C ALA A 88 4.76 -4.33 -2.68
N ALA A 89 3.88 -3.32 -2.59
CA ALA A 89 2.92 -3.02 -3.66
C ALA A 89 3.62 -2.56 -4.95
N MET A 90 4.65 -1.71 -4.83
CA MET A 90 5.50 -1.31 -5.95
C MET A 90 6.21 -2.52 -6.55
N ASN A 91 6.82 -3.37 -5.72
CA ASN A 91 7.53 -4.57 -6.17
C ASN A 91 6.58 -5.53 -6.90
N ALA A 92 5.34 -5.69 -6.41
CA ALA A 92 4.29 -6.44 -7.08
C ALA A 92 3.95 -5.87 -8.47
N ALA A 93 3.80 -4.54 -8.56
CA ALA A 93 3.48 -3.86 -9.81
C ALA A 93 4.64 -3.91 -10.83
N ALA A 94 5.88 -3.76 -10.37
CA ALA A 94 7.08 -3.81 -11.20
C ALA A 94 7.37 -5.19 -11.80
N HIS A 95 6.84 -6.25 -11.18
CA HIS A 95 7.00 -7.63 -11.63
C HIS A 95 5.70 -8.25 -12.17
N ALA A 96 4.63 -7.48 -12.29
CA ALA A 96 3.36 -7.96 -12.80
C ALA A 96 3.43 -8.15 -14.32
N GLU A 97 3.03 -9.34 -14.78
CA GLU A 97 2.76 -9.60 -16.19
C GLU A 97 1.53 -8.79 -16.65
N PRO A 98 1.40 -8.52 -17.96
CA PRO A 98 0.24 -7.85 -18.51
C PRO A 98 -1.06 -8.50 -18.02
N SER A 99 -2.06 -7.70 -17.64
CA SER A 99 -3.37 -8.11 -17.12
C SER A 99 -3.42 -8.78 -15.74
N GLN A 100 -2.28 -9.03 -15.06
CA GLN A 100 -2.30 -9.58 -13.69
C GLN A 100 -2.86 -8.59 -12.67
N LEU A 101 -2.66 -7.30 -12.88
CA LEU A 101 -3.14 -6.22 -12.03
C LEU A 101 -3.82 -5.15 -12.88
N ALA A 102 -4.95 -4.65 -12.39
CA ALA A 102 -5.64 -3.48 -12.95
C ALA A 102 -4.98 -2.16 -12.56
N GLY A 103 -4.20 -2.16 -11.48
CA GLY A 103 -3.37 -1.03 -11.07
C GLY A 103 -2.73 -1.20 -9.70
N VAL A 104 -1.94 -0.19 -9.31
CA VAL A 104 -1.24 -0.11 -8.03
C VAL A 104 -1.57 1.18 -7.29
N ILE A 105 -1.77 1.09 -5.97
CA ILE A 105 -2.08 2.21 -5.09
C ILE A 105 -1.05 2.25 -3.96
N LEU A 106 -0.41 3.40 -3.79
CA LEU A 106 0.67 3.62 -2.84
C LEU A 106 0.27 4.72 -1.86
N THR A 107 0.08 4.39 -0.58
CA THR A 107 -0.36 5.34 0.44
C THR A 107 0.75 5.63 1.45
N GLU A 108 1.03 6.90 1.75
CA GLU A 108 2.12 7.35 2.65
C GLU A 108 3.43 6.59 2.46
N SER A 109 3.91 6.52 1.21
CA SER A 109 5.03 5.66 0.83
C SER A 109 6.34 6.03 1.52
N VAL A 110 7.08 5.01 1.98
CA VAL A 110 8.46 5.19 2.46
C VAL A 110 9.38 5.53 1.29
N SER A 111 9.84 6.77 1.24
CA SER A 111 10.65 7.34 0.15
C SER A 111 12.00 7.88 0.60
N ILE A 112 12.24 7.94 1.91
CA ILE A 112 13.54 8.31 2.50
C ILE A 112 14.08 7.10 3.23
N LEU A 113 15.38 6.83 3.04
CA LEU A 113 16.04 5.66 3.58
C LEU A 113 16.00 5.67 5.12
N GLY A 114 15.24 4.74 5.68
CA GLY A 114 15.10 4.53 7.12
C GLY A 114 15.95 3.38 7.65
N THR A 115 15.62 2.92 8.86
CA THR A 115 16.26 1.75 9.50
C THR A 115 15.98 0.43 8.79
N SER A 116 14.97 0.39 7.92
CA SER A 116 14.68 -0.77 7.09
C SER A 116 15.62 -0.89 5.89
N HIS A 117 16.44 0.12 5.60
CA HIS A 117 17.41 0.13 4.49
C HIS A 117 16.81 -0.14 3.10
N GLU A 118 15.52 0.15 2.92
CA GLU A 118 14.81 0.10 1.64
C GLU A 118 13.78 1.22 1.57
N THR A 119 13.45 1.62 0.34
CA THR A 119 12.44 2.60 -0.02
C THR A 119 11.62 2.07 -1.19
N VAL A 120 10.55 2.78 -1.53
CA VAL A 120 9.74 2.45 -2.70
C VAL A 120 10.52 2.51 -4.03
N PHE A 121 11.65 3.23 -4.07
CA PHE A 121 12.50 3.33 -5.26
C PHE A 121 13.37 2.09 -5.50
N ASP A 122 13.65 1.32 -4.45
CA ASP A 122 14.41 0.06 -4.56
C ASP A 122 13.55 -1.06 -5.19
N ALA A 123 12.24 -0.85 -5.30
CA ALA A 123 11.28 -1.80 -5.86
C ALA A 123 11.05 -1.63 -7.38
N HIS A 124 12.00 -1.03 -8.09
CA HIS A 124 12.01 -0.88 -9.55
C HIS A 124 10.77 -0.20 -10.15
N PRO A 125 10.39 1.01 -9.69
CA PRO A 125 9.23 1.74 -10.20
C PRO A 125 9.26 1.97 -11.72
N GLU A 126 10.45 2.03 -12.32
CA GLU A 126 10.64 2.16 -13.76
C GLU A 126 9.98 1.02 -14.55
N ASN A 127 9.79 -0.15 -13.96
CA ASN A 127 9.17 -1.33 -14.60
C ASN A 127 7.64 -1.37 -14.46
N VAL A 128 7.01 -0.34 -13.88
CA VAL A 128 5.55 -0.30 -13.73
C VAL A 128 4.88 0.15 -15.02
N HIS A 129 4.08 -0.74 -15.61
CA HIS A 129 3.35 -0.52 -16.86
C HIS A 129 1.82 -0.45 -16.70
N ILE A 130 1.32 -0.53 -15.46
CA ILE A 130 -0.12 -0.50 -15.13
C ILE A 130 -0.51 0.87 -14.53
N PRO A 131 -1.81 1.25 -14.54
CA PRO A 131 -2.26 2.46 -13.86
C PRO A 131 -1.79 2.53 -12.41
N ALA A 132 -1.31 3.70 -12.00
CA ALA A 132 -0.75 3.91 -10.66
C ALA A 132 -1.35 5.13 -9.97
N LEU A 133 -1.56 5.02 -8.65
CA LEU A 133 -1.98 6.11 -7.77
C LEU A 133 -1.00 6.27 -6.61
N VAL A 134 -0.53 7.50 -6.39
CA VAL A 134 0.18 7.89 -5.17
C VAL A 134 -0.76 8.75 -4.32
N VAL A 135 -1.02 8.31 -3.09
CA VAL A 135 -1.77 9.07 -2.08
C VAL A 135 -0.80 9.52 -1.00
N ALA A 136 -0.81 10.81 -0.71
CA ALA A 136 -0.01 11.41 0.35
C ALA A 136 -0.83 12.41 1.15
N ASN A 137 -0.64 12.45 2.45
CA ASN A 137 -1.35 13.32 3.37
C ASN A 137 -0.48 14.52 3.69
N GLN A 138 -0.94 15.73 3.38
CA GLN A 138 -0.17 16.95 3.65
C GLN A 138 0.23 17.11 5.13
N ASP A 139 -0.55 16.55 6.04
CA ASP A 139 -0.33 16.61 7.48
C ASP A 139 0.49 15.42 8.03
N ASP A 140 0.94 14.49 7.17
CA ASP A 140 1.89 13.45 7.58
C ASP A 140 3.25 14.06 7.95
N ARG A 141 3.72 13.69 9.14
CA ARG A 141 4.99 14.10 9.73
C ARG A 141 5.96 12.92 9.90
N CYS A 142 5.62 11.76 9.37
CA CYS A 142 6.53 10.63 9.31
C CYS A 142 7.74 10.97 8.43
N TRP A 143 8.91 11.05 9.04
CA TRP A 143 10.11 11.55 8.37
C TRP A 143 10.59 10.68 7.20
N VAL A 144 10.22 9.39 7.18
CA VAL A 144 10.53 8.47 6.06
C VAL A 144 9.55 8.54 4.90
N ALA A 145 8.37 9.13 5.11
CA ALA A 145 7.29 9.23 4.13
C ALA A 145 6.82 10.68 3.94
N PRO A 146 7.72 11.66 3.71
CA PRO A 146 7.32 13.06 3.63
C PRO A 146 6.39 13.29 2.41
N PRO A 147 5.29 14.05 2.56
CA PRO A 147 4.32 14.27 1.48
C PRO A 147 4.93 14.93 0.24
N SER A 148 6.00 15.70 0.45
CA SER A 148 6.77 16.35 -0.61
C SER A 148 7.44 15.37 -1.59
N MET A 149 7.57 14.09 -1.22
CA MET A 149 8.13 13.06 -2.09
C MET A 149 7.11 12.40 -3.02
N ALA A 150 5.81 12.63 -2.83
CA ALA A 150 4.77 12.06 -3.68
C ALA A 150 4.96 12.36 -5.19
N PRO A 151 5.29 13.60 -5.62
CA PRO A 151 5.62 13.86 -7.03
C PRO A 151 6.85 13.10 -7.52
N THR A 152 7.84 12.84 -6.67
CA THR A 152 9.05 12.10 -7.04
C THR A 152 8.74 10.62 -7.24
N ILE A 153 7.93 10.02 -6.36
CA ILE A 153 7.45 8.65 -6.51
C ILE A 153 6.63 8.50 -7.79
N ALA A 154 5.73 9.45 -8.07
CA ALA A 154 4.93 9.42 -9.29
C ALA A 154 5.80 9.50 -10.56
N ARG A 155 6.82 10.36 -10.56
CA ARG A 155 7.75 10.49 -11.70
C ARG A 155 8.68 9.29 -11.87
N SER A 156 8.94 8.49 -10.83
CA SER A 156 9.79 7.30 -10.97
C SER A 156 9.11 6.17 -11.74
N MET A 157 7.79 6.16 -11.84
CA MET A 157 7.04 5.20 -12.67
C MET A 157 6.96 5.71 -14.11
N THR A 158 8.06 5.59 -14.85
CA THR A 158 8.27 6.26 -16.15
C THR A 158 7.48 5.69 -17.32
N HIS A 159 6.86 4.52 -17.16
CA HIS A 159 6.13 3.82 -18.23
C HIS A 159 4.62 3.76 -18.03
N THR A 160 4.08 4.53 -17.08
CA THR A 160 2.64 4.65 -16.85
C THR A 160 2.25 6.07 -16.49
N GLN A 161 0.99 6.43 -16.72
CA GLN A 161 0.45 7.67 -16.18
C GLN A 161 0.11 7.46 -14.70
N THR A 162 0.83 8.18 -13.84
CA THR A 162 0.59 8.14 -12.40
C THR A 162 -0.35 9.27 -11.98
N ALA A 163 -1.45 8.93 -11.34
CA ALA A 163 -2.32 9.88 -10.66
C ALA A 163 -1.79 10.17 -9.25
N MET A 164 -2.19 11.33 -8.71
CA MET A 164 -1.85 11.72 -7.35
C MET A 164 -3.08 12.26 -6.63
N ILE A 165 -3.25 11.85 -5.37
CA ILE A 165 -4.23 12.43 -4.45
C ILE A 165 -3.46 13.01 -3.25
N THR A 166 -3.83 14.22 -2.87
CA THR A 166 -3.31 14.88 -1.66
C THR A 166 -4.42 15.00 -0.63
N GLU A 167 -4.29 14.23 0.44
CA GLU A 167 -5.16 14.27 1.60
C GLU A 167 -4.73 15.38 2.58
N ARG A 168 -5.63 15.74 3.51
CA ARG A 168 -5.32 16.62 4.64
C ARG A 168 -6.02 16.17 5.91
N GLY A 169 -5.37 16.32 7.04
CA GLY A 169 -5.90 16.06 8.37
C GLY A 169 -5.51 14.69 8.92
N GLY A 170 -6.25 14.27 9.94
CA GLY A 170 -5.95 13.10 10.73
C GLY A 170 -5.65 13.48 12.18
N ILE A 171 -5.97 12.59 13.11
CA ILE A 171 -5.77 12.80 14.54
C ILE A 171 -4.27 12.71 14.84
N ALA A 172 -3.70 13.78 15.40
CA ALA A 172 -2.27 13.90 15.68
C ALA A 172 -1.95 13.79 17.19
N GLU A 173 -2.47 12.74 17.84
CA GLU A 173 -2.29 12.52 19.28
C GLU A 173 -1.05 11.67 19.61
N SER A 174 -0.57 10.86 18.65
CA SER A 174 0.62 10.04 18.83
C SER A 174 1.91 10.88 18.84
N SER A 175 2.81 10.59 19.79
CA SER A 175 4.18 11.12 19.78
C SER A 175 5.03 10.54 18.66
N ASN A 176 4.72 9.31 18.24
CA ASN A 176 5.30 8.69 17.05
C ASN A 176 4.53 9.15 15.81
N GLN A 177 5.15 10.04 15.03
CA GLN A 177 4.55 10.60 13.81
C GLN A 177 4.28 9.52 12.75
N CYS A 178 5.03 8.41 12.75
CA CYS A 178 4.85 7.27 11.84
C CYS A 178 3.88 6.19 12.37
N ALA A 179 3.15 6.46 13.45
CA ALA A 179 2.20 5.48 14.00
C ALA A 179 0.99 5.27 13.07
N SER A 180 0.29 4.13 13.24
CA SER A 180 -0.92 3.85 12.45
C SER A 180 -2.12 4.71 12.87
N LEU A 181 -2.14 5.19 14.12
CA LEU A 181 -3.12 6.14 14.66
C LEU A 181 -2.51 7.54 14.68
N SER A 182 -2.24 8.07 13.49
CA SER A 182 -1.71 9.42 13.25
C SER A 182 -2.14 9.88 11.84
N PRO A 183 -1.81 11.12 11.40
CA PRO A 183 -1.98 11.52 10.00
C PRO A 183 -1.30 10.58 8.99
N HIS A 184 -0.18 9.93 9.36
CA HIS A 184 0.50 8.90 8.56
C HIS A 184 -0.39 7.69 8.28
N GLY A 185 -1.28 7.38 9.21
CA GLY A 185 -2.26 6.31 9.05
C GLY A 185 -3.64 6.80 8.63
N TYR A 186 -3.84 8.09 8.36
CA TYR A 186 -5.15 8.68 8.06
C TYR A 186 -6.18 8.57 9.21
N ASP A 187 -5.73 8.56 10.47
CA ASP A 187 -6.59 8.35 11.62
C ASP A 187 -7.73 9.38 11.72
N GLY A 188 -8.98 8.93 11.71
CA GLY A 188 -10.17 9.78 11.76
C GLY A 188 -10.61 10.39 10.42
N ILE A 189 -9.89 10.12 9.32
CA ILE A 189 -10.27 10.56 7.96
C ILE A 189 -10.37 9.39 6.97
N GLU A 190 -10.31 8.14 7.44
CA GLU A 190 -10.15 6.95 6.62
C GLU A 190 -11.26 6.78 5.58
N ALA A 191 -12.52 7.06 5.95
CA ALA A 191 -13.65 6.92 5.03
C ALA A 191 -13.48 7.80 3.80
N ARG A 192 -12.99 9.04 3.98
CA ARG A 192 -12.73 9.96 2.87
C ARG A 192 -11.61 9.43 1.98
N VAL A 193 -10.50 8.97 2.57
CA VAL A 193 -9.37 8.42 1.81
C VAL A 193 -9.80 7.21 0.99
N VAL A 194 -10.59 6.31 1.57
CA VAL A 194 -11.14 5.14 0.86
C VAL A 194 -12.08 5.58 -0.27
N ASP A 195 -12.95 6.57 -0.04
CA ASP A 195 -13.82 7.12 -1.08
C ASP A 195 -13.05 7.70 -2.26
N ASP A 196 -12.02 8.50 -1.99
CA ASP A 196 -11.22 9.17 -3.02
C ASP A 196 -10.41 8.15 -3.85
N VAL A 197 -9.88 7.10 -3.20
CA VAL A 197 -9.22 5.99 -3.91
C VAL A 197 -10.22 5.19 -4.76
N VAL A 198 -11.40 4.88 -4.22
CA VAL A 198 -12.45 4.15 -4.96
C VAL A 198 -12.93 4.96 -6.17
N ALA A 199 -13.13 6.27 -6.00
CA ALA A 199 -13.51 7.15 -7.10
C ALA A 199 -12.45 7.16 -8.21
N TRP A 200 -11.17 7.15 -7.86
CA TRP A 200 -10.08 7.01 -8.83
C TRP A 200 -10.12 5.66 -9.54
N MET A 201 -10.24 4.55 -8.79
CA MET A 201 -10.31 3.20 -9.36
C MET A 201 -11.46 3.06 -10.36
N GLN A 202 -12.64 3.59 -10.04
CA GLN A 202 -13.82 3.57 -10.92
C GLN A 202 -13.68 4.51 -12.13
N GLY A 203 -12.85 5.55 -12.02
CA GLY A 203 -12.56 6.48 -13.10
C GLY A 203 -11.59 5.94 -14.15
N ILE A 204 -10.83 4.88 -13.85
CA ILE A 204 -9.95 4.21 -14.80
C ILE A 204 -10.82 3.37 -15.74
N ARG A 205 -10.92 3.80 -17.00
CA ARG A 205 -11.51 2.99 -18.05
C ARG A 205 -10.55 1.84 -18.37
N THR A 206 -10.90 0.63 -17.93
CA THR A 206 -10.27 -0.63 -18.37
C THR A 206 -10.73 -1.01 -19.75
#